data_AF-A0A0C1U053-F1
#
_entry.id   AF-A0A0C1U053-F1
#
_cell.length_a   1.000
_cell.length_b   1.000
_cell.length_c   1.000
_cell.angle_alpha   90.00
_cell.angle_beta   90.00
_cell.angle_gamma   90.00
#
_symmetry.space_group_name_H-M   'P 1'
#
loop_
_entity.id
_entity.type
_entity.pdbx_description
1 polymer ?
#
loop_
_entity_poly.entity_id
_entity_poly.type
_entity_poly.pdbx_seq_one_letter_code
_entity_poly.pdbx_strand_id
1 'polypeptide(L)'
;MYCNECGNEVDQSMSFCPDCGQKLILNEDFKPDDEFSPGVTAKELELFVGRENLDYYMSKWKINKYSENKNSSGWNWAAFLFPIQWMGYRKMYMYVIATMLINLLLCIIIPNPLTPLITLGICIFGGVYGNKLYYNHAIKKITKIKENETDDKYVNSRIVDCGGTNIIIVFVFIVIQIINIFITAYFNK
;
A
#
# COMPACT_ATOMS: atom_id res chain seq x y z
N MET A 1 -0.04 -2.68 -25.04
CA MET A 1 0.24 -2.26 -23.64
C MET A 1 1.39 -3.11 -23.10
N TYR A 2 2.08 -2.73 -22.04
CA TYR A 2 3.11 -3.59 -21.44
C TYR A 2 2.56 -4.32 -20.21
N CYS A 3 2.94 -5.57 -20.03
CA CYS A 3 2.60 -6.32 -18.83
C CYS A 3 3.32 -5.70 -17.62
N ASN A 4 2.58 -5.38 -16.56
CA ASN A 4 3.11 -4.74 -15.36
C ASN A 4 3.93 -5.67 -14.44
N GLU A 5 3.98 -6.97 -14.70
CA GLU A 5 4.82 -7.91 -13.93
C GLU A 5 6.07 -8.33 -14.70
N CYS A 6 5.95 -8.74 -15.98
CA CYS A 6 7.08 -9.24 -16.74
C CYS A 6 7.68 -8.23 -17.73
N GLY A 7 6.98 -7.10 -18.00
CA GLY A 7 7.48 -6.05 -18.89
C GLY A 7 7.33 -6.32 -20.38
N ASN A 8 6.82 -7.48 -20.79
CA ASN A 8 6.62 -7.79 -22.22
C ASN A 8 5.47 -6.98 -22.83
N GLU A 9 5.57 -6.72 -24.13
CA GLU A 9 4.51 -6.10 -24.90
C GLU A 9 3.35 -7.08 -25.07
N VAL A 10 2.13 -6.62 -24.79
CA VAL A 10 0.91 -7.41 -24.91
C VAL A 10 -0.18 -6.61 -25.62
N ASP A 11 -0.94 -7.31 -26.46
CA ASP A 11 -2.10 -6.76 -27.16
C ASP A 11 -3.18 -6.29 -26.18
N GLN A 12 -3.85 -5.16 -26.50
CA GLN A 12 -4.90 -4.56 -25.67
C GLN A 12 -6.22 -5.34 -25.68
N SER A 13 -6.35 -6.44 -26.42
CA SER A 13 -7.51 -7.34 -26.40
C SER A 13 -7.30 -8.56 -25.50
N MET A 14 -6.08 -8.79 -25.03
CA MET A 14 -5.73 -9.98 -24.26
C MET A 14 -6.12 -9.84 -22.80
N SER A 15 -6.93 -10.78 -22.30
CA SER A 15 -7.30 -10.86 -20.88
C SER A 15 -6.16 -11.33 -19.97
N PHE A 16 -5.16 -12.00 -20.52
CA PHE A 16 -4.01 -12.54 -19.80
C PHE A 16 -2.72 -12.35 -20.61
N CYS A 17 -1.61 -12.08 -19.93
CA CYS A 17 -0.29 -12.01 -20.54
C CYS A 17 0.13 -13.41 -21.00
N PRO A 18 0.45 -13.60 -22.29
CA PRO A 18 0.83 -14.91 -22.82
C PRO A 18 2.16 -15.43 -22.26
N ASP A 19 3.05 -14.54 -21.80
CA ASP A 19 4.39 -14.93 -21.34
C ASP A 19 4.44 -15.30 -19.86
N CYS A 20 3.70 -14.59 -19.01
CA CYS A 20 3.76 -14.79 -17.55
C CYS A 20 2.43 -15.19 -16.91
N GLY A 21 1.33 -15.22 -17.66
CA GLY A 21 0.00 -15.58 -17.17
C GLY A 21 -0.71 -14.51 -16.34
N GLN A 22 -0.12 -13.31 -16.18
CA GLN A 22 -0.73 -12.19 -15.47
C GLN A 22 -2.05 -11.77 -16.14
N LYS A 23 -3.16 -11.73 -15.40
CA LYS A 23 -4.42 -11.17 -15.92
C LYS A 23 -4.27 -9.66 -16.16
N LEU A 24 -4.38 -9.24 -17.42
CA LEU A 24 -4.29 -7.85 -17.84
C LEU A 24 -5.60 -7.12 -17.53
N ILE A 25 -5.50 -5.84 -17.16
CA ILE A 25 -6.67 -4.98 -17.03
C ILE A 25 -6.85 -4.28 -18.38
N LEU A 26 -7.98 -4.54 -19.02
CA LEU A 26 -8.37 -3.79 -20.21
C LEU A 26 -8.91 -2.43 -19.77
N ASN A 27 -8.66 -1.38 -20.55
CA ASN A 27 -9.21 -0.03 -20.30
C ASN A 27 -10.75 -0.02 -20.10
N GLU A 28 -11.45 -1.07 -20.55
CA GLU A 28 -12.90 -1.26 -20.35
C GLU A 28 -13.30 -1.54 -18.89
N ASP A 29 -12.38 -2.03 -18.05
CA ASP A 29 -12.65 -2.31 -16.62
C ASP A 29 -12.62 -1.04 -15.74
N PHE A 30 -12.10 0.07 -16.25
CA PHE A 30 -11.95 1.33 -15.51
C PHE A 30 -12.93 2.39 -16.04
N LYS A 31 -14.20 2.28 -15.62
CA LYS A 31 -15.15 3.39 -15.73
C LYS A 31 -14.98 4.27 -14.49
N PRO A 32 -14.58 5.55 -14.63
CA PRO A 32 -14.26 6.42 -13.49
C PRO A 32 -15.39 6.49 -12.45
N ASP A 33 -16.64 6.48 -12.91
CA ASP A 33 -17.83 6.63 -12.08
C ASP A 33 -18.35 5.29 -11.52
N ASP A 34 -17.77 4.15 -11.91
CA ASP A 34 -18.16 2.86 -11.35
C ASP A 34 -17.72 2.77 -9.88
N GLU A 35 -18.63 2.29 -9.03
CA GLU A 35 -18.28 1.93 -7.67
C GLU A 35 -17.27 0.76 -7.67
N PHE A 36 -16.11 1.01 -7.06
CA PHE A 36 -15.10 0.00 -6.82
C PHE A 36 -15.33 -0.70 -5.47
N SER A 37 -15.80 0.05 -4.48
CA SER A 37 -16.24 -0.40 -3.17
C SER A 37 -17.50 0.38 -2.78
N PRO A 38 -18.35 -0.09 -1.85
CA PRO A 38 -19.57 0.63 -1.47
C PRO A 38 -19.28 2.11 -1.13
N GLY A 39 -19.85 3.03 -1.91
CA GLY A 39 -19.67 4.46 -1.74
C GLY A 39 -18.28 5.02 -2.13
N VAL A 40 -17.43 4.25 -2.80
CA VAL A 40 -16.11 4.70 -3.31
C VAL A 40 -15.93 4.33 -4.78
N THR A 41 -15.72 5.33 -5.63
CA THR A 41 -15.57 5.15 -7.08
C THR A 41 -14.14 4.85 -7.50
N ALA A 42 -13.98 4.32 -8.71
CA ALA A 42 -12.66 4.08 -9.30
C ALA A 42 -11.85 5.38 -9.48
N LYS A 43 -12.52 6.48 -9.84
CA LYS A 43 -11.93 7.82 -9.95
C LYS A 43 -11.40 8.34 -8.61
N GLU A 44 -12.15 8.14 -7.52
CA GLU A 44 -11.70 8.57 -6.19
C GLU A 44 -10.45 7.80 -5.75
N LEU A 45 -10.37 6.51 -6.08
CA LEU A 45 -9.16 5.72 -5.84
C LEU A 45 -7.99 6.20 -6.72
N GLU A 46 -8.21 6.55 -7.99
CA GLU A 46 -7.19 7.16 -8.85
C GLU A 46 -6.63 8.44 -8.23
N LEU A 47 -7.52 9.36 -7.83
CA LEU A 47 -7.14 10.60 -7.15
C LEU A 47 -6.33 10.32 -5.88
N PHE A 48 -6.68 9.27 -5.14
CA PHE A 48 -6.00 8.89 -3.91
C PHE A 48 -4.64 8.22 -4.15
N VAL A 49 -4.49 7.37 -5.15
CA VAL A 49 -3.23 6.62 -5.38
C VAL A 49 -2.23 7.37 -6.25
N GLY A 50 -2.69 8.35 -7.02
CA GLY A 50 -1.93 9.03 -8.07
C GLY A 50 -1.99 8.26 -9.39
N ARG A 51 -2.15 8.98 -10.50
CA ARG A 51 -2.33 8.40 -11.84
C ARG A 51 -1.18 7.47 -12.24
N GLU A 52 0.04 7.80 -11.83
CA GLU A 52 1.25 7.02 -12.08
C GLU A 52 1.27 5.65 -11.37
N ASN A 53 0.46 5.46 -10.33
CA ASN A 53 0.36 4.20 -9.60
C ASN A 53 -0.94 3.44 -9.87
N LEU A 54 -1.82 3.97 -10.73
CA LEU A 54 -3.17 3.49 -10.93
C LEU A 54 -3.18 2.02 -11.35
N ASP A 55 -2.49 1.70 -12.44
CA ASP A 55 -2.47 0.36 -13.04
C ASP A 55 -2.01 -0.71 -12.04
N TYR A 56 -0.97 -0.38 -11.26
CA TYR A 56 -0.45 -1.27 -10.22
C TYR A 56 -1.53 -1.55 -9.17
N TYR A 57 -2.09 -0.53 -8.52
CA TYR A 57 -3.02 -0.74 -7.41
C TYR A 57 -4.37 -1.29 -7.87
N MET A 58 -4.91 -0.84 -9.00
CA MET A 58 -6.16 -1.39 -9.53
C MET A 58 -6.02 -2.89 -9.83
N SER A 59 -4.88 -3.31 -10.40
CA SER A 59 -4.62 -4.73 -10.67
C SER A 59 -4.60 -5.59 -9.40
N LYS A 60 -4.01 -5.07 -8.32
CA LYS A 60 -3.89 -5.75 -7.03
C LYS A 60 -5.20 -5.72 -6.25
N TRP A 61 -5.99 -4.66 -6.40
CA TRP A 61 -7.21 -4.45 -5.63
C TRP A 61 -8.46 -5.06 -6.24
N LYS A 62 -8.45 -5.43 -7.54
CA LYS A 62 -9.60 -6.06 -8.21
C LYS A 62 -10.14 -7.30 -7.47
N ILE A 63 -9.27 -8.04 -6.78
CA ILE A 63 -9.68 -9.19 -5.96
C ILE A 63 -10.64 -8.80 -4.83
N ASN A 64 -10.54 -7.57 -4.32
CA ASN A 64 -11.46 -7.06 -3.29
C ASN A 64 -12.85 -6.74 -3.85
N LYS A 65 -12.95 -6.45 -5.16
CA LYS A 65 -14.20 -6.18 -5.88
C LYS A 65 -14.90 -7.49 -6.30
N TYR A 66 -14.15 -8.46 -6.80
CA TYR A 66 -14.71 -9.64 -7.48
C TYR A 66 -14.56 -10.98 -6.74
N SER A 67 -13.81 -11.06 -5.64
CA SER A 67 -13.59 -12.31 -4.91
C SER A 67 -14.26 -12.31 -3.54
N GLU A 68 -14.84 -13.45 -3.18
CA GLU A 68 -15.28 -13.73 -1.81
C GLU A 68 -14.08 -13.87 -0.85
N ASN A 69 -12.93 -14.33 -1.35
CA ASN A 69 -11.71 -14.50 -0.56
C ASN A 69 -10.85 -13.23 -0.60
N LYS A 70 -11.22 -12.25 0.25
CA LYS A 70 -10.62 -10.90 0.30
C LYS A 70 -9.28 -10.83 1.06
N ASN A 71 -8.62 -11.96 1.30
CA ASN A 71 -7.55 -12.07 2.28
C ASN A 71 -6.14 -11.70 1.75
N SER A 72 -5.93 -11.55 0.44
CA SER A 72 -4.64 -11.10 -0.10
C SER A 72 -4.84 -10.29 -1.37
N SER A 73 -4.16 -9.15 -1.48
CA SER A 73 -4.12 -8.31 -2.69
C SER A 73 -2.81 -8.51 -3.47
N GLY A 74 -2.25 -9.73 -3.40
CA GLY A 74 -0.98 -10.09 -4.04
C GLY A 74 0.25 -9.51 -3.34
N TRP A 75 1.43 -10.02 -3.75
CA TRP A 75 2.72 -9.65 -3.15
C TRP A 75 3.11 -8.19 -3.42
N ASN A 76 3.67 -7.53 -2.40
CA ASN A 76 4.19 -6.17 -2.44
C ASN A 76 5.69 -6.16 -2.07
N TRP A 77 6.54 -6.02 -3.07
CA TRP A 77 7.99 -6.00 -2.89
C TRP A 77 8.50 -4.84 -2.03
N ALA A 78 7.94 -3.65 -2.19
CA ALA A 78 8.38 -2.47 -1.45
C ALA A 78 8.02 -2.59 0.05
N ALA A 79 6.83 -3.11 0.35
CA ALA A 79 6.39 -3.36 1.72
C ALA A 79 7.13 -4.55 2.37
N PHE A 80 7.61 -5.51 1.57
CA PHE A 80 8.46 -6.60 2.05
C PHE A 80 9.85 -6.10 2.45
N LEU A 81 10.55 -5.40 1.55
CA LEU A 81 11.92 -4.96 1.80
C LEU A 81 11.98 -3.77 2.77
N PHE A 82 11.00 -2.87 2.69
CA PHE A 82 11.01 -1.60 3.42
C PHE A 82 9.63 -1.28 4.00
N PRO A 83 9.08 -2.10 4.93
CA PRO A 83 7.70 -1.96 5.41
C PRO A 83 7.38 -0.56 5.94
N ILE A 84 8.22 -0.02 6.84
CA ILE A 84 8.02 1.30 7.44
C ILE A 84 8.12 2.42 6.40
N GLN A 85 9.16 2.38 5.56
CA GLN A 85 9.41 3.40 4.55
C GLN A 85 8.32 3.40 3.49
N TRP A 86 7.88 2.24 3.02
CA TRP A 86 6.79 2.11 2.07
C TRP A 86 5.47 2.62 2.66
N MET A 87 5.16 2.27 3.91
CA MET A 87 3.97 2.79 4.58
C MET A 87 4.02 4.32 4.73
N GLY A 88 5.18 4.86 5.13
CA GLY A 88 5.41 6.29 5.24
C GLY A 88 5.27 7.00 3.89
N TYR A 89 5.90 6.45 2.85
CA TYR A 89 5.83 6.95 1.47
C TYR A 89 4.38 7.06 0.99
N ARG A 90 3.53 6.07 1.30
CA ARG A 90 2.08 6.07 0.97
C ARG A 90 1.20 6.82 2.00
N LYS A 91 1.80 7.66 2.84
CA LYS A 91 1.14 8.48 3.86
C LYS A 91 0.32 7.72 4.92
N MET A 92 0.64 6.44 5.15
CA MET A 92 0.02 5.60 6.19
C MET A 92 0.68 5.81 7.56
N TYR A 93 0.78 7.06 8.03
CA TYR A 93 1.60 7.42 9.20
C TYR A 93 1.19 6.73 10.50
N MET A 94 -0.11 6.48 10.71
CA MET A 94 -0.58 5.75 11.90
C MET A 94 -0.10 4.29 11.91
N TYR A 95 -0.02 3.65 10.74
CA TYR A 95 0.52 2.30 10.62
C TYR A 95 2.02 2.30 10.89
N VAL A 96 2.75 3.31 10.40
CA VAL A 96 4.18 3.47 10.72
C VAL A 96 4.40 3.56 12.22
N ILE A 97 3.69 4.47 12.90
CA ILE A 97 3.82 4.65 14.35
C ILE A 97 3.49 3.35 15.09
N ALA A 98 2.37 2.68 14.73
CA ALA A 98 2.00 1.41 15.35
C ALA A 98 3.06 0.33 15.15
N THR A 99 3.58 0.16 13.92
CA THR A 99 4.63 -0.82 13.62
C THR A 99 5.93 -0.50 14.37
N MET A 100 6.32 0.77 14.48
CA MET A 100 7.50 1.17 15.24
C MET A 100 7.36 0.90 16.74
N LEU A 101 6.19 1.20 17.32
CA LEU A 101 5.91 0.91 18.73
C LEU A 101 5.90 -0.60 19.01
N ILE A 102 5.26 -1.38 18.14
CA ILE A 102 5.25 -2.85 18.24
C ILE A 102 6.69 -3.38 18.14
N ASN A 103 7.48 -2.89 17.19
CA ASN A 103 8.87 -3.32 17.04
C ASN A 103 9.71 -2.98 18.28
N LEU A 104 9.56 -1.77 18.84
CA LEU A 104 10.24 -1.36 20.07
C LEU A 104 9.87 -2.25 21.26
N LEU A 105 8.57 -2.54 21.45
CA LEU A 105 8.09 -3.42 22.51
C LEU A 105 8.64 -4.85 22.36
N LEU A 106 8.65 -5.38 21.12
CA LEU A 106 9.19 -6.71 20.85
C LEU A 106 10.70 -6.78 21.14
N CYS A 107 11.47 -5.73 20.82
CA CYS A 107 12.90 -5.68 21.15
C CYS A 107 13.19 -5.70 22.66
N ILE A 108 12.27 -5.22 23.50
CA ILE A 108 12.42 -5.24 24.97
C ILE A 108 12.06 -6.62 25.55
N ILE A 109 11.02 -7.26 25.01
CA ILE A 109 10.46 -8.51 25.56
C ILE A 109 11.20 -9.74 25.03
N ILE A 110 11.64 -9.70 23.78
CA ILE A 110 12.15 -10.87 23.07
C ILE A 110 13.69 -10.93 23.17
N PRO A 111 14.26 -12.11 23.48
CA PRO A 111 15.72 -12.28 23.46
C PRO A 111 16.34 -11.90 22.12
N ASN A 112 17.48 -11.21 22.18
CA ASN A 112 18.22 -10.69 21.03
C ASN A 112 18.40 -11.68 19.83
N PRO A 113 18.69 -12.99 20.02
CA PRO A 113 18.82 -13.90 18.87
C PRO A 113 17.51 -14.15 18.09
N LEU A 114 16.34 -13.90 18.69
CA LEU A 114 15.03 -14.10 18.04
C LEU A 114 14.52 -12.84 17.32
N THR A 115 15.05 -11.67 17.64
CA THR A 115 14.64 -10.37 17.07
C THR A 115 14.74 -10.33 15.53
N PRO A 116 15.77 -10.88 14.86
CA PRO A 116 15.82 -10.92 13.39
C PRO A 116 14.72 -11.78 12.76
N LEU A 117 14.33 -12.89 13.40
CA LEU A 117 13.26 -13.77 12.90
C LEU A 117 11.90 -13.07 12.95
N ILE A 118 11.64 -12.32 14.02
CA ILE A 118 10.44 -11.49 14.15
C ILE A 118 10.43 -10.39 13.08
N THR A 119 11.57 -9.73 12.88
CA THR A 119 11.71 -8.69 11.85
C THR A 119 11.42 -9.25 10.45
N LEU A 120 11.95 -10.43 10.13
CA LEU A 120 11.64 -11.13 8.89
C LEU A 120 10.14 -11.46 8.77
N GLY A 121 9.50 -11.89 9.86
CA GLY A 121 8.06 -12.11 9.91
C GLY A 121 7.25 -10.84 9.59
N ILE A 122 7.65 -9.69 10.12
CA ILE A 122 7.04 -8.38 9.82
C ILE A 122 7.23 -8.03 8.33
N CYS A 123 8.43 -8.27 7.78
CA CYS A 123 8.69 -8.06 6.36
C CYS A 123 7.78 -8.94 5.50
N ILE A 124 7.69 -10.25 5.77
CA ILE A 124 6.81 -11.17 5.04
C ILE A 124 5.35 -10.72 5.15
N PHE A 125 4.90 -10.33 6.35
CA PHE A 125 3.56 -9.79 6.55
C PHE A 125 3.32 -8.53 5.69
N GLY A 126 4.29 -7.60 5.65
CA GLY A 126 4.26 -6.44 4.76
C GLY A 126 4.16 -6.84 3.29
N GLY A 127 4.92 -7.84 2.86
CA GLY A 127 4.87 -8.40 1.52
C GLY A 127 3.51 -8.96 1.13
N VAL A 128 2.90 -9.76 2.01
CA VAL A 128 1.61 -10.42 1.73
C VAL A 128 0.44 -9.45 1.85
N TYR A 129 0.43 -8.60 2.88
CA TYR A 129 -0.74 -7.79 3.25
C TYR A 129 -0.61 -6.31 2.93
N GLY A 130 0.56 -5.82 2.51
CA GLY A 130 0.80 -4.40 2.26
C GLY A 130 -0.24 -3.78 1.33
N ASN A 131 -0.47 -4.38 0.16
CA ASN A 131 -1.47 -3.90 -0.80
C ASN A 131 -2.88 -3.84 -0.21
N LYS A 132 -3.25 -4.82 0.63
CA LYS A 132 -4.56 -4.88 1.30
C LYS A 132 -4.68 -3.84 2.42
N LEU A 133 -3.63 -3.61 3.19
CA LEU A 133 -3.60 -2.56 4.20
C LEU A 133 -3.78 -1.19 3.56
N TYR A 134 -3.09 -0.94 2.44
CA TYR A 134 -3.22 0.33 1.74
C TYR A 134 -4.59 0.51 1.08
N TYR A 135 -5.18 -0.55 0.53
CA TYR A 135 -6.57 -0.54 0.07
C TYR A 135 -7.53 -0.11 1.16
N ASN A 136 -7.50 -0.80 2.31
CA ASN A 136 -8.38 -0.51 3.44
C ASN A 136 -8.15 0.92 3.96
N HIS A 137 -6.89 1.39 3.97
CA HIS A 137 -6.56 2.76 4.33
C HIS A 137 -7.19 3.77 3.37
N ALA A 138 -7.08 3.55 2.06
CA ALA A 138 -7.65 4.42 1.03
C ALA A 138 -9.17 4.51 1.17
N ILE A 139 -9.87 3.37 1.19
CA ILE A 139 -11.33 3.31 1.35
C ILE A 139 -11.77 4.06 2.61
N LYS A 140 -11.20 3.72 3.77
CA LYS A 140 -11.57 4.36 5.04
C LYS A 140 -11.37 5.88 5.01
N LYS A 141 -10.32 6.35 4.35
CA LYS A 141 -9.99 7.78 4.31
C LYS A 141 -10.88 8.54 3.34
N ILE A 142 -11.16 7.98 2.16
CA ILE A 142 -12.09 8.54 1.18
C ILE A 142 -13.50 8.61 1.75
N THR A 143 -14.01 7.52 2.32
CA THR A 143 -15.34 7.49 2.95
C THR A 143 -15.45 8.57 4.03
N LYS A 144 -14.44 8.69 4.90
CA LYS A 144 -14.43 9.73 5.93
C LYS A 144 -14.41 11.15 5.37
N ILE A 145 -13.75 11.39 4.23
CA ILE A 145 -13.78 12.72 3.59
C ILE A 145 -15.20 13.03 3.12
N LYS A 146 -15.86 12.07 2.44
CA LYS A 146 -17.22 12.22 1.91
C LYS A 146 -18.29 12.38 2.99
N GLU A 147 -18.06 11.84 4.18
CA GLU A 147 -18.94 12.04 5.33
C GLU A 147 -18.90 13.47 5.88
N ASN A 148 -17.79 14.20 5.67
CA ASN A 148 -17.57 15.53 6.27
C ASN A 148 -17.72 16.69 5.28
N GLU A 149 -17.81 16.41 3.98
CA GLU A 149 -17.86 17.40 2.92
C GLU A 149 -18.76 16.92 1.80
N THR A 150 -19.64 17.79 1.28
CA THR A 150 -20.62 17.44 0.24
C THR A 150 -20.31 18.08 -1.11
N ASP A 151 -19.39 19.05 -1.16
CA ASP A 151 -18.95 19.64 -2.42
C ASP A 151 -17.85 18.78 -3.08
N ASP A 152 -18.17 18.21 -4.23
CA ASP A 152 -17.30 17.31 -5.00
C ASP A 152 -15.92 17.90 -5.29
N LYS A 153 -15.81 19.22 -5.50
CA LYS A 153 -14.53 19.86 -5.79
C LYS A 153 -13.64 19.83 -4.56
N TYR A 154 -14.19 20.13 -3.38
CA TYR A 154 -13.46 20.07 -2.12
C TYR A 154 -13.14 18.63 -1.73
N VAL A 155 -14.08 17.69 -1.92
CA VAL A 155 -13.85 16.25 -1.71
C VAL A 155 -12.66 15.77 -2.54
N ASN A 156 -12.68 16.02 -3.85
CA ASN A 156 -11.62 15.57 -4.76
C ASN A 156 -10.26 16.17 -4.40
N SER A 157 -10.20 17.47 -4.07
CA SER A 157 -8.97 18.12 -3.61
C SER A 157 -8.43 17.45 -2.34
N ARG A 158 -9.30 17.19 -1.36
CA ARG A 158 -8.92 16.56 -0.08
C ARG A 158 -8.44 15.12 -0.25
N ILE A 159 -9.02 14.38 -1.19
CA ILE A 159 -8.59 13.01 -1.54
C ILE A 159 -7.15 13.05 -2.07
N VAL A 160 -6.84 13.95 -3.00
CA VAL A 160 -5.49 14.13 -3.56
C VAL A 160 -4.48 14.49 -2.47
N ASP A 161 -4.82 15.44 -1.59
CA ASP A 161 -3.91 15.89 -0.52
C ASP A 161 -3.59 14.77 0.49
N CYS A 162 -4.60 13.97 0.84
CA CYS A 162 -4.47 12.86 1.79
C CYS A 162 -3.81 11.62 1.18
N GLY A 163 -3.92 11.45 -0.13
CA GLY A 163 -3.35 10.37 -0.91
C GLY A 163 -1.98 10.69 -1.50
N GLY A 164 -1.63 10.05 -2.59
CA GLY A 164 -0.36 10.20 -3.29
C GLY A 164 0.83 9.71 -2.47
N THR A 165 1.97 10.39 -2.65
CA THR A 165 3.25 9.95 -2.09
C THR A 165 3.96 11.08 -1.35
N ASN A 166 4.89 10.72 -0.46
CA ASN A 166 5.76 11.67 0.23
C ASN A 166 7.17 11.08 0.35
N ILE A 167 8.09 11.52 -0.51
CA ILE A 167 9.47 11.01 -0.50
C ILE A 167 10.29 11.56 0.68
N ILE A 168 10.00 12.78 1.14
CA ILE A 168 10.72 13.43 2.25
C ILE A 168 10.57 12.60 3.53
N ILE A 169 9.37 12.07 3.80
CA ILE A 169 9.12 11.28 5.00
C ILE A 169 9.91 9.96 5.04
N VAL A 170 10.30 9.43 3.87
CA VAL A 170 11.13 8.22 3.79
C VAL A 170 12.48 8.48 4.43
N PHE A 171 13.13 9.60 4.08
CA PHE A 171 14.42 9.98 4.66
C PHE A 171 14.31 10.27 6.16
N VAL A 172 13.22 10.92 6.60
CA VAL A 172 12.95 11.15 8.02
C VAL A 172 12.88 9.81 8.78
N PHE A 173 12.14 8.83 8.28
CA PHE A 173 12.04 7.52 8.93
C PHE A 173 13.34 6.71 8.87
N ILE A 174 14.17 6.88 7.84
CA ILE A 174 15.51 6.28 7.80
C ILE A 174 16.38 6.82 8.94
N VAL A 175 16.42 8.14 9.13
CA VAL A 175 17.18 8.75 10.22
C VAL A 175 16.71 8.24 11.57
N ILE A 176 15.39 8.15 11.79
CA ILE A 176 14.83 7.63 13.04
C ILE A 176 15.22 6.15 13.25
N GLN A 177 15.19 5.32 12.21
CA GLN A 177 15.61 3.92 12.33
C GLN A 177 17.10 3.78 12.68
N ILE A 178 17.97 4.61 12.08
CA ILE A 178 19.39 4.63 12.41
C ILE A 178 19.59 4.97 13.90
N ILE A 179 18.90 6.00 14.39
CA ILE A 179 18.96 6.38 15.81
C ILE A 179 18.51 5.22 16.72
N ASN A 180 17.40 4.55 16.38
CA ASN A 180 16.91 3.40 17.14
C ASN A 180 17.94 2.26 17.18
N ILE A 181 18.61 1.95 16.06
CA ILE A 181 19.66 0.93 16.01
C ILE A 181 20.80 1.28 16.97
N PHE A 182 21.27 2.53 16.98
CA PHE A 182 22.31 2.97 17.92
C PHE A 182 21.88 2.89 19.38
N ILE A 183 20.64 3.29 19.69
CA ILE A 183 20.07 3.19 21.04
C ILE A 183 20.04 1.72 21.48
N THR A 184 19.48 0.83 20.68
CA THR A 184 19.38 -0.60 21.00
C THR A 184 20.76 -1.25 21.13
N ALA A 185 21.72 -0.89 20.28
CA ALA A 185 23.09 -1.38 20.38
C ALA A 185 23.82 -0.89 21.65
N TYR A 186 23.51 0.32 22.12
CA TYR A 186 24.07 0.85 23.38
C TYR A 186 23.54 0.12 24.61
N PHE A 187 22.23 -0.15 24.66
CA PHE A 187 21.58 -0.81 25.80
C PHE A 187 21.79 -2.34 25.85
N ASN A 188 22.15 -2.97 24.74
CA ASN A 188 22.42 -4.41 24.66
C ASN A 188 23.91 -4.76 24.83
N LYS A 189 24.75 -3.79 25.21
CA LYS A 189 26.13 -4.03 25.69
C LYS A 189 26.11 -4.39 27.18
#